data_AF-A0A372ZK73-F1
#
_entry.id   AF-A0A372ZK73-F1
#
_cell.length_a   1.000
_cell.length_b   1.000
_cell.length_c   1.000
_cell.angle_alpha   90.00
_cell.angle_beta   90.00
_cell.angle_gamma   90.00
#
_symmetry.space_group_name_H-M   'P 1'
#
loop_
_entity.id
_entity.type
_entity.pdbx_description
1 polymer ?
#
loop_
_entity_poly.entity_id
_entity_poly.type
_entity_poly.pdbx_seq_one_letter_code
_entity_poly.pdbx_strand_id
1 'polypeptide(L)'
;MDQQDYAVGATRVAAGRPDGRTGGAGRGTAAAVLAVREAGPEAGPDAGGASGSDAGRSSGPADRTPGAAMGSGADGPQASAAPAVDTTLSPDPGLLRLAHWFAAATPGTADDLCTASFGLYPARHLGTAAEPAADPGVSWWHGPTAHLATPVRPREDRTEGGLRRARRDDAALPVVRSGAKTGRPGRHRRPERTRVAPPTVVAQDRSGEELPAAERRIAARLLLAHPLVTASGPHADGFPLIRRHRDWLAERFDTLLGYRLVVGPWHARLCKAGLGPGAARRLEHPVTGTPFTPAGYAQLALALALLVDAPEELGYRRLLDAMNTAAPELTAEPTDLAMALAALAGWQVLGELPAEGPADDSFVLTVDRELARAVPAGPPALADDAADLIRRAAEAEPATAVRRLLAETPAVLAADLPEEHRAWLEEHRLSGPAALAEFLGLEAELRAEGVALLDPAAELTDLALPGGGTLTQAALLLVERLVEEVRPLPDEPVAGDVPIPDALIDGVLGDIADEFGLPARYLADRTALRRDALDVLHRLALITPTPHPTRPPAWRLRPPAARYAPAPDLHPTPGTGRHSRPGQPA
;
A
#
# COMPACT_ATOMS: atom_id res chain seq x y z
N MET A 1 -42.71 -24.41 12.83
CA MET A 1 -42.75 -25.58 11.94
C MET A 1 -42.41 -25.08 10.55
N ASP A 2 -41.22 -25.28 9.98
CA ASP A 2 -40.10 -26.09 10.43
C ASP A 2 -38.78 -25.41 10.05
N GLN A 3 -37.83 -25.69 10.92
CA GLN A 3 -36.45 -25.28 11.02
C GLN A 3 -35.63 -26.13 10.04
N GLN A 4 -34.75 -25.53 9.24
CA GLN A 4 -33.73 -26.30 8.51
C GLN A 4 -32.36 -25.69 8.75
N ASP A 5 -31.51 -26.57 9.26
CA ASP A 5 -30.26 -26.35 9.97
C ASP A 5 -29.11 -25.88 9.08
N TYR A 6 -28.32 -24.96 9.63
CA TYR A 6 -26.98 -24.63 9.16
C TYR A 6 -25.99 -25.68 9.67
N ALA A 7 -25.35 -26.41 8.74
CA ALA A 7 -24.23 -27.29 9.04
C ALA A 7 -22.91 -26.50 9.10
N VAL A 8 -22.31 -26.45 10.28
CA VAL A 8 -20.97 -25.93 10.55
C VAL A 8 -19.94 -27.03 10.26
N GLY A 9 -19.05 -26.79 9.30
CA GLY A 9 -17.92 -27.67 8.99
C GLY A 9 -16.77 -27.45 9.97
N ALA A 10 -16.61 -28.39 10.91
CA ALA A 10 -15.45 -28.47 11.81
C ALA A 10 -14.29 -29.20 11.12
N THR A 11 -13.16 -28.53 10.94
CA THR A 11 -11.88 -29.12 10.51
C THR A 11 -11.23 -29.85 11.68
N ARG A 12 -11.09 -31.19 11.57
CA ARG A 12 -10.33 -32.03 12.49
C ARG A 12 -8.83 -31.87 12.24
N VAL A 13 -8.09 -31.49 13.28
CA VAL A 13 -6.64 -31.57 13.35
C VAL A 13 -6.24 -33.02 13.63
N ALA A 14 -5.41 -33.60 12.77
CA ALA A 14 -4.84 -34.94 12.96
C ALA A 14 -3.67 -34.86 13.96
N ALA A 15 -3.81 -35.53 15.10
CA ALA A 15 -2.76 -35.69 16.09
C ALA A 15 -1.77 -36.79 15.63
N GLY A 16 -0.53 -36.39 15.32
CA GLY A 16 0.60 -37.30 15.11
C GLY A 16 1.30 -37.63 16.43
N ARG A 17 1.41 -38.93 16.73
CA ARG A 17 2.14 -39.49 17.87
C ARG A 17 3.65 -39.54 17.55
N PRO A 18 4.56 -39.17 18.46
CA PRO A 18 6.00 -39.29 18.21
C PRO A 18 6.51 -40.67 18.66
N ASP A 19 7.19 -41.37 17.75
CA ASP A 19 8.02 -42.53 18.08
C ASP A 19 9.41 -42.05 18.49
N GLY A 20 9.82 -42.49 19.68
CA GLY A 20 11.14 -42.22 20.23
C GLY A 20 12.21 -43.14 19.65
N ARG A 21 13.41 -42.59 19.44
CA ARG A 21 14.66 -43.30 19.74
C ARG A 21 15.83 -42.35 19.99
N THR A 22 16.59 -42.76 20.98
CA THR A 22 17.68 -42.15 21.76
C THR A 22 19.04 -42.03 21.06
N GLY A 23 19.81 -41.02 21.51
CA GLY A 23 21.29 -41.00 21.64
C GLY A 23 21.97 -39.89 20.82
N GLY A 24 22.85 -39.02 21.34
CA GLY A 24 23.44 -38.82 22.65
C GLY A 24 24.79 -38.07 22.50
N ALA A 25 25.03 -37.06 23.37
CA ALA A 25 26.30 -36.33 23.67
C ALA A 25 26.84 -35.31 22.63
N GLY A 26 27.27 -34.09 22.98
CA GLY A 26 27.40 -33.39 24.26
C GLY A 26 28.26 -32.10 24.13
N ARG A 27 28.14 -31.19 25.12
CA ARG A 27 28.90 -29.93 25.42
C ARG A 27 28.64 -28.71 24.50
N GLY A 28 28.37 -27.51 25.01
CA GLY A 28 28.21 -27.04 26.40
C GLY A 28 27.99 -25.51 26.48
N THR A 29 27.13 -25.11 27.43
CA THR A 29 27.16 -23.90 28.30
C THR A 29 27.36 -22.51 27.64
N ALA A 30 26.52 -21.49 27.86
CA ALA A 30 26.01 -21.04 29.16
C ALA A 30 24.66 -20.29 29.06
N ALA A 31 23.82 -20.49 30.07
CA ALA A 31 22.56 -19.82 30.31
C ALA A 31 22.70 -18.76 31.42
N ALA A 32 21.88 -17.71 31.35
CA ALA A 32 21.54 -16.87 32.50
C ALA A 32 20.01 -16.81 32.63
N VAL A 33 19.57 -16.89 33.88
CA VAL A 33 18.29 -17.44 34.35
C VAL A 33 17.30 -16.33 34.74
N LEU A 34 16.03 -16.64 34.51
CA LEU A 34 14.78 -16.00 34.96
C LEU A 34 14.75 -15.69 36.47
N ALA A 35 14.08 -14.60 36.87
CA ALA A 35 13.56 -14.43 38.23
C ALA A 35 12.10 -13.96 38.19
N VAL A 36 11.19 -14.93 38.30
CA VAL A 36 9.78 -14.73 38.69
C VAL A 36 9.69 -14.92 40.20
N ARG A 37 8.99 -14.02 40.89
CA ARG A 37 8.58 -14.20 42.28
C ARG A 37 7.08 -13.94 42.42
N GLU A 38 6.33 -15.00 42.68
CA GLU A 38 5.07 -14.97 43.41
C GLU A 38 5.24 -15.80 44.70
N ALA A 39 4.69 -15.30 45.81
CA ALA A 39 4.38 -16.09 47.00
C ALA A 39 3.32 -15.36 47.85
N GLY A 40 2.07 -15.80 47.73
CA GLY A 40 1.25 -16.40 48.80
C GLY A 40 0.71 -15.56 49.99
N PRO A 41 -0.38 -16.05 50.64
CA PRO A 41 -1.32 -15.26 51.46
C PRO A 41 -1.24 -15.53 52.97
N GLU A 42 -1.76 -14.63 53.82
CA GLU A 42 -2.18 -14.95 55.21
C GLU A 42 -3.37 -14.10 55.67
N ALA A 43 -4.13 -14.64 56.63
CA ALA A 43 -5.51 -14.31 56.98
C ALA A 43 -5.69 -13.75 58.41
N GLY A 44 -6.55 -12.72 58.54
CA GLY A 44 -7.51 -12.37 59.64
C GLY A 44 -7.03 -12.21 61.10
N PRO A 45 -7.95 -11.90 62.07
CA PRO A 45 -9.28 -11.26 61.99
C PRO A 45 -9.52 -10.18 63.08
N ASP A 46 -10.66 -9.45 63.01
CA ASP A 46 -11.50 -8.92 64.12
C ASP A 46 -12.42 -7.79 63.59
N ALA A 47 -13.58 -7.41 64.14
CA ALA A 47 -14.74 -8.05 64.74
C ALA A 47 -15.73 -6.88 65.06
N GLY A 48 -17.05 -7.13 64.92
CA GLY A 48 -18.15 -6.24 65.36
C GLY A 48 -18.81 -5.47 64.20
N GLY A 49 -20.08 -5.68 63.83
CA GLY A 49 -21.30 -5.91 64.62
C GLY A 49 -22.25 -4.76 64.25
N ALA A 50 -23.23 -4.95 63.37
CA ALA A 50 -24.57 -5.50 63.58
C ALA A 50 -25.66 -4.42 63.60
N SER A 51 -26.82 -4.77 63.03
CA SER A 51 -28.13 -4.10 63.08
C SER A 51 -28.34 -2.95 62.08
N GLY A 52 -29.42 -2.87 61.32
CA GLY A 52 -30.65 -3.65 61.36
C GLY A 52 -31.54 -3.27 60.17
N SER A 53 -32.30 -4.27 59.73
CA SER A 53 -33.44 -4.19 58.83
C SER A 53 -34.54 -3.27 59.34
N ASP A 54 -35.24 -2.56 58.46
CA ASP A 54 -36.70 -2.60 58.52
C ASP A 54 -37.36 -2.35 57.16
N ALA A 55 -38.49 -3.01 56.97
CA ALA A 55 -39.31 -3.06 55.77
C ALA A 55 -40.67 -2.37 56.02
N GLY A 56 -41.30 -1.86 54.96
CA GLY A 56 -42.72 -1.46 54.95
C GLY A 56 -43.03 -0.60 53.73
N ARG A 57 -43.57 -1.15 52.63
CA ARG A 57 -45.00 -1.38 52.31
C ARG A 57 -45.91 -0.17 52.55
N SER A 58 -46.49 0.36 51.45
CA SER A 58 -47.95 0.44 51.18
C SER A 58 -48.24 1.54 50.12
N SER A 59 -48.77 1.19 48.93
CA SER A 59 -50.18 1.35 48.50
C SER A 59 -50.52 2.69 47.80
N GLY A 60 -51.01 2.63 46.55
CA GLY A 60 -51.71 3.73 45.83
C GLY A 60 -53.14 3.96 46.35
N PRO A 61 -54.13 4.51 45.60
CA PRO A 61 -54.20 4.87 44.15
C PRO A 61 -54.97 6.20 43.86
N ALA A 62 -55.48 6.33 42.61
CA ALA A 62 -56.52 7.26 42.07
C ALA A 62 -56.02 8.50 41.31
N ASP A 63 -56.15 8.58 39.98
CA ASP A 63 -57.36 8.80 39.14
C ASP A 63 -57.71 10.29 38.99
N ARG A 64 -57.76 10.76 37.72
CA ARG A 64 -58.60 11.86 37.18
C ARG A 64 -58.17 12.29 35.77
N THR A 65 -58.98 11.93 34.79
CA THR A 65 -59.30 12.70 33.57
C THR A 65 -60.12 13.95 33.93
N PRO A 66 -60.07 15.03 33.12
CA PRO A 66 -61.00 15.22 31.99
C PRO A 66 -60.27 15.86 30.78
N GLY A 67 -60.79 16.07 29.58
CA GLY A 67 -62.13 16.01 28.99
C GLY A 67 -61.99 16.58 27.56
N ALA A 68 -62.83 16.10 26.65
CA ALA A 68 -62.82 16.42 25.23
C ALA A 68 -63.29 17.86 24.92
N ALA A 69 -62.72 18.47 23.88
CA ALA A 69 -63.34 19.54 23.12
C ALA A 69 -62.97 19.40 21.64
N MET A 70 -64.00 19.28 20.80
CA MET A 70 -63.93 19.29 19.34
C MET A 70 -63.67 20.70 18.80
N GLY A 71 -62.99 20.78 17.65
CA GLY A 71 -62.92 22.01 16.86
C GLY A 71 -62.16 21.86 15.55
N SER A 72 -62.91 21.58 14.48
CA SER A 72 -62.73 22.04 13.08
C SER A 72 -61.41 21.85 12.35
N GLY A 73 -61.50 21.30 11.14
CA GLY A 73 -60.37 20.95 10.29
C GLY A 73 -59.80 22.07 9.43
N ALA A 74 -58.64 21.74 8.86
CA ALA A 74 -58.13 22.24 7.59
C ALA A 74 -57.12 21.22 7.07
N ASP A 75 -57.49 20.54 5.98
CA ASP A 75 -56.64 19.64 5.21
C ASP A 75 -55.40 20.36 4.67
N GLY A 76 -54.23 19.79 4.96
CA GLY A 76 -52.98 20.04 4.24
C GLY A 76 -52.21 18.73 4.19
N PRO A 77 -51.57 18.36 3.06
CA PRO A 77 -50.85 17.11 2.97
C PRO A 77 -49.54 17.23 3.76
N GLN A 78 -49.59 16.92 5.06
CA GLN A 78 -48.40 16.63 5.83
C GLN A 78 -47.89 15.26 5.38
N ALA A 79 -46.85 15.28 4.56
CA ALA A 79 -45.97 14.14 4.39
C ALA A 79 -45.50 13.72 5.79
N SER A 80 -45.93 12.53 6.23
CA SER A 80 -45.49 11.94 7.48
C SER A 80 -44.01 11.56 7.34
N ALA A 81 -43.12 12.49 7.64
CA ALA A 81 -41.79 12.13 8.09
C ALA A 81 -41.99 11.43 9.44
N ALA A 82 -41.89 10.10 9.45
CA ALA A 82 -41.72 9.37 10.70
C ALA A 82 -40.56 10.03 11.47
N PRO A 83 -40.67 10.23 12.80
CA PRO A 83 -39.53 10.70 13.56
C PRO A 83 -38.41 9.69 13.35
N ALA A 84 -37.31 10.13 12.73
CA ALA A 84 -36.10 9.35 12.69
C ALA A 84 -35.78 9.02 14.15
N VAL A 85 -35.93 7.75 14.52
CA VAL A 85 -35.44 7.26 15.80
C VAL A 85 -33.98 7.69 15.82
N ASP A 86 -33.60 8.52 16.79
CA ASP A 86 -32.23 8.97 16.99
C ASP A 86 -31.41 7.74 17.42
N THR A 87 -31.11 6.86 16.46
CA THR A 87 -30.31 5.68 16.68
C THR A 87 -28.92 6.17 16.97
N THR A 88 -28.51 6.10 18.23
CA THR A 88 -27.14 6.45 18.65
C THR A 88 -26.15 5.69 17.77
N LEU A 89 -25.21 6.41 17.13
CA LEU A 89 -24.14 5.78 16.36
C LEU A 89 -23.30 4.96 17.34
N SER A 90 -23.30 3.63 17.18
CA SER A 90 -22.45 2.75 17.95
C SER A 90 -21.17 2.51 17.18
N PRO A 91 -19.98 2.78 17.76
CA PRO A 91 -18.72 2.50 17.09
C PRO A 91 -18.48 0.99 17.01
N ASP A 92 -17.95 0.52 15.89
CA ASP A 92 -17.37 -0.83 15.82
C ASP A 92 -16.21 -0.94 16.83
N PRO A 93 -16.26 -1.92 17.76
CA PRO A 93 -15.28 -2.01 18.85
C PRO A 93 -13.86 -2.32 18.35
N GLY A 94 -13.74 -3.03 17.22
CA GLY A 94 -12.45 -3.35 16.62
C GLY A 94 -11.78 -2.11 16.04
N LEU A 95 -12.52 -1.33 15.26
CA LEU A 95 -12.02 -0.09 14.65
C LEU A 95 -11.81 1.01 15.69
N LEU A 96 -12.62 1.06 16.74
CA LEU A 96 -12.38 1.96 17.88
C LEU A 96 -11.06 1.63 18.58
N ARG A 97 -10.79 0.34 18.82
CA ARG A 97 -9.49 -0.10 19.37
C ARG A 97 -8.33 0.25 18.45
N LEU A 98 -8.51 0.10 17.13
CA LEU A 98 -7.53 0.48 16.13
C LEU A 98 -7.22 2.00 16.17
N ALA A 99 -8.22 2.85 16.40
CA ALA A 99 -8.02 4.30 16.56
C ALA A 99 -7.08 4.63 17.74
N HIS A 100 -7.25 3.95 18.87
CA HIS A 100 -6.38 4.12 20.04
C HIS A 100 -4.95 3.64 19.76
N TRP A 101 -4.80 2.54 19.01
CA TRP A 101 -3.48 2.07 18.60
C TRP A 101 -2.76 3.05 17.68
N PHE A 102 -3.47 3.69 16.74
CA PHE A 102 -2.89 4.76 15.93
C PHE A 102 -2.45 5.96 16.78
N ALA A 103 -3.27 6.40 17.73
CA ALA A 103 -2.94 7.54 18.58
C ALA A 103 -1.71 7.30 19.46
N ALA A 104 -1.46 6.04 19.85
CA ALA A 104 -0.29 5.65 20.64
C ALA A 104 0.95 5.32 19.79
N ALA A 105 0.81 5.20 18.47
CA ALA A 105 1.87 4.75 17.57
C ALA A 105 2.88 5.86 17.24
N THR A 106 4.13 5.47 17.01
CA THR A 106 5.09 6.33 16.31
C THR A 106 4.67 6.47 14.83
N PRO A 107 5.10 7.53 14.11
CA PRO A 107 4.74 7.69 12.68
C PRO A 107 5.02 6.46 11.81
N GLY A 108 6.21 5.85 11.94
CA GLY A 108 6.53 4.64 11.17
C GLY A 108 5.66 3.44 11.54
N THR A 109 5.39 3.25 12.83
CA THR A 109 4.47 2.19 13.29
C THR A 109 3.04 2.44 12.82
N ALA A 110 2.59 3.69 12.75
CA ALA A 110 1.27 4.05 12.23
C ALA A 110 1.15 3.72 10.73
N ASP A 111 2.21 3.95 9.94
CA ASP A 111 2.24 3.59 8.52
C ASP A 111 2.16 2.06 8.34
N ASP A 112 2.92 1.29 9.13
CA ASP A 112 2.87 -0.18 9.13
C ASP A 112 1.48 -0.68 9.55
N LEU A 113 0.90 -0.08 10.59
CA LEU A 113 -0.42 -0.43 11.10
C LEU A 113 -1.53 -0.12 10.09
N CYS A 114 -1.44 0.99 9.36
CA CYS A 114 -2.35 1.35 8.27
C CYS A 114 -2.28 0.32 7.14
N THR A 115 -1.06 -0.05 6.74
CA THR A 115 -0.80 -1.07 5.71
C THR A 115 -1.43 -2.41 6.09
N ALA A 116 -1.22 -2.84 7.34
CA ALA A 116 -1.76 -4.09 7.88
C ALA A 116 -3.29 -4.08 8.06
N SER A 117 -3.87 -2.94 8.46
CA SER A 117 -5.31 -2.83 8.77
C SER A 117 -6.18 -2.66 7.53
N PHE A 118 -5.70 -1.86 6.56
CA PHE A 118 -6.51 -1.48 5.41
C PHE A 118 -6.01 -2.12 4.12
N GLY A 119 -4.72 -2.35 3.91
CA GLY A 119 -4.24 -2.94 2.64
C GLY A 119 -4.67 -2.14 1.38
N LEU A 120 -4.94 -0.83 1.53
CA LEU A 120 -5.39 0.08 0.48
C LEU A 120 -4.20 0.90 -0.05
N TYR A 121 -3.18 0.19 -0.50
CA TYR A 121 -1.96 0.81 -1.01
C TYR A 121 -1.55 0.23 -2.39
N PRO A 122 -0.93 1.06 -3.24
CA PRO A 122 -0.40 0.63 -4.54
C PRO A 122 0.91 -0.17 -4.38
N ALA A 123 1.22 -0.99 -5.38
CA ALA A 123 2.53 -1.62 -5.51
C ALA A 123 3.59 -0.57 -5.89
N ARG A 124 4.87 -0.90 -5.72
CA ARG A 124 5.98 -0.08 -6.22
C ARG A 124 6.93 -0.92 -7.04
N HIS A 125 7.25 -0.42 -8.22
CA HIS A 125 8.15 -1.07 -9.17
C HIS A 125 9.17 -0.06 -9.68
N LEU A 126 10.36 -0.56 -10.00
CA LEU A 126 11.34 0.20 -10.77
C LEU A 126 10.89 0.26 -12.23
N GLY A 127 11.42 1.25 -12.96
CA GLY A 127 11.08 1.49 -14.37
C GLY A 127 11.63 0.42 -15.31
N THR A 128 12.01 0.82 -16.53
CA THR A 128 12.41 -0.10 -17.60
C THR A 128 13.67 -0.92 -17.29
N ALA A 129 13.81 -2.06 -17.96
CA ALA A 129 15.02 -2.87 -17.93
C ALA A 129 16.26 -2.14 -18.46
N ALA A 130 17.43 -2.61 -18.04
CA ALA A 130 18.70 -2.21 -18.63
C ALA A 130 18.88 -2.86 -20.01
N GLU A 131 19.53 -2.15 -20.93
CA GLU A 131 19.86 -2.65 -22.27
C GLU A 131 21.39 -2.63 -22.49
N PRO A 132 22.03 -3.78 -22.75
CA PRO A 132 21.46 -5.12 -22.85
C PRO A 132 20.98 -5.66 -21.50
N ALA A 133 20.05 -6.63 -21.55
CA ALA A 133 19.59 -7.33 -20.36
C ALA A 133 20.74 -7.99 -19.60
N ALA A 134 20.62 -8.01 -18.27
CA ALA A 134 21.61 -8.57 -17.38
C ALA A 134 21.58 -10.10 -17.35
N ASP A 135 22.76 -10.73 -17.32
CA ASP A 135 22.86 -12.14 -16.96
C ASP A 135 22.51 -12.35 -15.47
N PRO A 136 21.78 -13.42 -15.12
CA PRO A 136 21.52 -13.76 -13.73
C PRO A 136 22.82 -13.91 -12.93
N GLY A 137 22.90 -13.22 -11.79
CA GLY A 137 24.07 -13.28 -10.90
C GLY A 137 25.12 -12.20 -11.17
N VAL A 138 24.94 -11.36 -12.20
CA VAL A 138 25.70 -10.11 -12.30
C VAL A 138 25.23 -9.13 -11.22
N SER A 139 26.17 -8.49 -10.53
CA SER A 139 25.87 -7.51 -9.46
C SER A 139 25.21 -6.25 -10.01
N TRP A 140 24.23 -5.68 -9.29
CA TRP A 140 23.70 -4.34 -9.62
C TRP A 140 24.79 -3.27 -9.70
N TRP A 141 25.84 -3.34 -8.89
CA TRP A 141 26.92 -2.35 -8.87
C TRP A 141 27.72 -2.27 -10.18
N HIS A 142 27.83 -3.40 -10.90
CA HIS A 142 28.80 -3.55 -12.00
C HIS A 142 28.23 -4.00 -13.33
N GLY A 143 26.98 -4.47 -13.36
CA GLY A 143 26.34 -4.88 -14.61
C GLY A 143 25.64 -3.75 -15.36
N PRO A 144 24.89 -4.08 -16.42
CA PRO A 144 24.12 -3.12 -17.21
C PRO A 144 23.20 -2.25 -16.36
N THR A 145 23.04 -0.99 -16.78
CA THR A 145 22.29 0.06 -16.08
C THR A 145 21.11 0.54 -16.93
N ALA A 146 20.03 1.00 -16.29
CA ALA A 146 18.89 1.62 -16.96
C ALA A 146 19.04 3.15 -17.07
N HIS A 147 20.23 3.68 -16.75
CA HIS A 147 20.57 5.08 -16.91
C HIS A 147 20.41 5.50 -18.37
N LEU A 148 19.51 6.44 -18.59
CA LEU A 148 19.46 7.25 -19.79
C LEU A 148 20.08 8.57 -19.42
N ALA A 149 21.16 8.97 -20.11
CA ALA A 149 21.78 10.27 -19.88
C ALA A 149 20.70 11.35 -19.91
N THR A 150 20.41 11.94 -18.74
CA THR A 150 19.39 12.97 -18.65
C THR A 150 19.89 14.16 -19.48
N PRO A 151 19.17 14.62 -20.52
CA PRO A 151 19.56 15.84 -21.19
C PRO A 151 19.48 16.97 -20.17
N VAL A 152 20.63 17.59 -19.86
CA VAL A 152 20.73 18.81 -19.06
C VAL A 152 19.85 19.86 -19.73
N ARG A 153 18.63 20.08 -19.24
CA ARG A 153 17.80 21.19 -19.71
C ARG A 153 18.27 22.45 -19.00
N PRO A 154 18.89 23.42 -19.69
CA PRO A 154 19.21 24.70 -19.09
C PRO A 154 17.91 25.43 -18.79
N ARG A 155 17.97 26.25 -17.73
CA ARG A 155 16.96 27.22 -17.28
C ARG A 155 16.09 27.78 -18.42
N GLU A 156 14.85 27.29 -18.55
CA GLU A 156 13.82 27.95 -19.35
C GLU A 156 13.16 29.06 -18.52
N ASP A 157 13.05 30.26 -19.09
CA ASP A 157 12.39 31.41 -18.46
C ASP A 157 10.89 31.11 -18.23
N ARG A 158 10.47 31.25 -16.97
CA ARG A 158 9.09 31.02 -16.54
C ARG A 158 8.21 32.17 -17.05
N THR A 159 7.26 31.87 -17.94
CA THR A 159 6.05 32.68 -18.06
C THR A 159 5.12 32.35 -16.91
N GLU A 160 4.89 33.33 -16.05
CA GLU A 160 3.84 33.32 -15.04
C GLU A 160 2.49 33.12 -15.74
N GLY A 161 1.85 31.97 -15.51
CA GLY A 161 0.61 31.64 -16.19
C GLY A 161 0.00 30.33 -15.71
N GLY A 162 -0.58 30.35 -14.50
CA GLY A 162 -1.65 29.44 -14.08
C GLY A 162 -1.27 27.96 -13.99
N LEU A 163 -1.25 27.43 -12.76
CA LEU A 163 -1.29 26.01 -12.43
C LEU A 163 -2.39 25.30 -13.24
N ARG A 164 -2.04 24.76 -14.41
CA ARG A 164 -2.84 23.73 -15.06
C ARG A 164 -2.48 22.42 -14.40
N ARG A 165 -3.40 22.01 -13.51
CA ARG A 165 -3.69 20.65 -13.06
C ARG A 165 -2.89 19.61 -13.85
N ALA A 166 -2.05 18.84 -13.15
CA ALA A 166 -1.73 17.50 -13.57
C ALA A 166 -3.07 16.80 -13.78
N ARG A 167 -3.48 16.73 -15.04
CA ARG A 167 -4.59 15.88 -15.46
C ARG A 167 -4.14 14.49 -15.05
N ARG A 168 -4.99 13.78 -14.30
CA ARG A 168 -4.99 12.31 -14.35
C ARG A 168 -4.85 11.94 -15.81
N ASP A 169 -3.75 11.30 -16.16
CA ASP A 169 -3.53 10.79 -17.50
C ASP A 169 -4.48 9.61 -17.70
N ASP A 170 -5.67 9.92 -18.21
CA ASP A 170 -6.50 9.00 -18.99
C ASP A 170 -5.78 8.69 -20.32
N ALA A 171 -4.70 7.90 -20.25
CA ALA A 171 -4.04 7.24 -21.38
C ALA A 171 -3.01 6.23 -20.80
N ALA A 172 -3.03 4.93 -21.08
CA ALA A 172 -3.70 4.21 -22.15
C ALA A 172 -3.91 2.73 -21.77
N LEU A 173 -5.16 2.34 -21.48
CA LEU A 173 -5.61 1.01 -21.87
C LEU A 173 -5.98 1.08 -23.37
N PRO A 174 -5.44 0.23 -24.25
CA PRO A 174 -5.95 0.13 -25.61
C PRO A 174 -7.36 -0.46 -25.55
N VAL A 175 -8.37 0.42 -25.52
CA VAL A 175 -9.78 0.05 -25.68
C VAL A 175 -9.98 -0.40 -27.12
N VAL A 176 -10.08 -1.72 -27.31
CA VAL A 176 -10.63 -2.32 -28.54
C VAL A 176 -12.11 -1.93 -28.60
N ARG A 177 -12.41 -0.86 -29.34
CA ARG A 177 -13.78 -0.48 -29.68
C ARG A 177 -14.34 -1.50 -30.69
N SER A 178 -15.06 -2.51 -30.20
CA SER A 178 -15.89 -3.38 -31.05
C SER A 178 -17.06 -2.56 -31.60
N GLY A 179 -16.90 -2.04 -32.82
CA GLY A 179 -17.92 -1.30 -33.54
C GLY A 179 -18.93 -2.22 -34.21
N ALA A 180 -20.05 -2.49 -33.53
CA ALA A 180 -21.27 -2.91 -34.21
C ALA A 180 -21.86 -1.68 -34.93
N LYS A 181 -21.74 -1.62 -36.26
CA LYS A 181 -22.42 -0.62 -37.09
C LYS A 181 -23.48 -1.28 -37.96
N THR A 182 -24.72 -0.84 -37.78
CA THR A 182 -25.89 -1.17 -38.60
C THR A 182 -25.81 -0.50 -39.98
N GLY A 183 -25.89 -1.28 -41.05
CA GLY A 183 -25.98 -0.78 -42.43
C GLY A 183 -26.47 -1.85 -43.41
N ARG A 184 -27.53 -1.50 -44.18
CA ARG A 184 -28.25 -2.32 -45.18
C ARG A 184 -27.46 -2.54 -46.49
N PRO A 185 -27.89 -3.47 -47.38
CA PRO A 185 -27.01 -4.19 -48.30
C PRO A 185 -26.81 -3.48 -49.65
N GLY A 186 -25.57 -3.45 -50.13
CA GLY A 186 -25.17 -2.98 -51.46
C GLY A 186 -24.69 -4.12 -52.35
N ARG A 187 -25.22 -4.16 -53.59
CA ARG A 187 -25.06 -5.20 -54.62
C ARG A 187 -23.63 -5.38 -55.17
N HIS A 188 -23.32 -6.64 -55.43
CA HIS A 188 -22.48 -7.23 -56.50
C HIS A 188 -21.31 -6.43 -57.10
N ARG A 189 -20.09 -6.99 -56.96
CA ARG A 189 -19.18 -7.23 -58.09
C ARG A 189 -18.21 -8.39 -57.78
N ARG A 190 -18.19 -9.40 -58.65
CA ARG A 190 -17.13 -10.42 -58.84
C ARG A 190 -16.45 -10.09 -60.20
N PRO A 191 -15.30 -10.67 -60.60
CA PRO A 191 -14.35 -11.57 -59.93
C PRO A 191 -12.89 -11.07 -60.01
N GLU A 192 -11.89 -11.76 -59.44
CA GLU A 192 -11.00 -12.63 -60.23
C GLU A 192 -10.23 -13.66 -59.39
N ARG A 193 -9.91 -14.77 -60.05
CA ARG A 193 -9.28 -16.01 -59.56
C ARG A 193 -7.77 -15.88 -59.38
N THR A 194 -7.20 -16.91 -58.74
CA THR A 194 -5.80 -17.46 -58.82
C THR A 194 -5.10 -17.31 -57.45
N ARG A 195 -4.53 -18.30 -56.77
CA ARG A 195 -4.07 -19.68 -57.06
C ARG A 195 -4.09 -20.45 -55.74
N VAL A 196 -4.41 -21.74 -55.78
CA VAL A 196 -4.33 -22.67 -54.64
C VAL A 196 -2.85 -23.03 -54.40
N ALA A 197 -2.39 -22.89 -53.16
CA ALA A 197 -1.13 -23.41 -52.63
C ALA A 197 -1.46 -24.30 -51.40
N PRO A 198 -0.62 -25.30 -51.06
CA PRO A 198 -0.99 -26.47 -50.25
C PRO A 198 -1.27 -26.12 -48.78
N PRO A 199 -1.96 -26.99 -48.01
CA PRO A 199 -2.38 -26.67 -46.65
C PRO A 199 -1.16 -26.47 -45.77
N THR A 200 -0.87 -25.20 -45.49
CA THR A 200 0.00 -24.81 -44.39
C THR A 200 -0.78 -25.10 -43.12
N VAL A 201 -0.08 -25.70 -42.17
CA VAL A 201 -0.51 -26.03 -40.81
C VAL A 201 -1.50 -24.99 -40.31
N VAL A 202 -2.67 -25.45 -39.85
CA VAL A 202 -3.71 -24.63 -39.23
C VAL A 202 -3.03 -23.73 -38.20
N ALA A 203 -2.88 -22.45 -38.54
CA ALA A 203 -2.62 -21.42 -37.55
C ALA A 203 -3.86 -21.41 -36.67
N GLN A 204 -3.76 -22.12 -35.54
CA GLN A 204 -4.76 -22.05 -34.49
C GLN A 204 -4.99 -20.57 -34.19
N ASP A 205 -6.26 -20.20 -34.10
CA ASP A 205 -6.72 -18.85 -33.84
C ASP A 205 -6.37 -18.44 -32.39
N ARG A 206 -5.07 -18.30 -32.09
CA ARG A 206 -4.55 -17.87 -30.78
C ARG A 206 -4.93 -16.42 -30.45
N SER A 207 -5.35 -15.66 -31.46
CA SER A 207 -5.80 -14.27 -31.31
C SER A 207 -6.99 -14.13 -30.36
N GLY A 208 -7.86 -15.15 -30.31
CA GLY A 208 -9.01 -15.21 -29.39
C GLY A 208 -8.65 -15.58 -27.95
N GLU A 209 -7.52 -16.25 -27.69
CA GLU A 209 -7.04 -16.62 -26.34
C GLU A 209 -6.15 -15.52 -25.72
N GLU A 210 -5.42 -14.79 -26.57
CA GLU A 210 -4.60 -13.64 -26.19
C GLU A 210 -5.45 -12.49 -25.63
N LEU A 211 -6.65 -12.27 -26.17
CA LEU A 211 -7.59 -11.23 -25.72
C LEU A 211 -8.01 -11.44 -24.24
N PRO A 212 -8.54 -12.60 -23.82
CA PRO A 212 -8.79 -12.91 -22.42
C PRO A 212 -7.56 -12.80 -21.52
N ALA A 213 -6.35 -13.12 -22.02
CA ALA A 213 -5.13 -13.02 -21.21
C ALA A 213 -4.75 -11.54 -20.97
N ALA A 214 -4.83 -10.70 -22.00
CA ALA A 214 -4.59 -9.26 -21.88
C ALA A 214 -5.63 -8.58 -20.97
N GLU A 215 -6.92 -8.91 -21.14
CA GLU A 215 -8.00 -8.42 -20.28
C GLU A 215 -7.78 -8.81 -18.80
N ARG A 216 -7.40 -10.06 -18.54
CA ARG A 216 -7.09 -10.55 -17.20
C ARG A 216 -5.90 -9.82 -16.58
N ARG A 217 -4.84 -9.57 -17.36
CA ARG A 217 -3.68 -8.80 -16.93
C ARG A 217 -4.06 -7.37 -16.57
N ILE A 218 -4.84 -6.70 -17.42
CA ILE A 218 -5.31 -5.33 -17.17
C ILE A 218 -6.11 -5.27 -15.85
N ALA A 219 -7.05 -6.20 -15.65
CA ALA A 219 -7.85 -6.25 -14.43
C ALA A 219 -7.01 -6.57 -13.18
N ALA A 220 -6.04 -7.49 -13.30
CA ALA A 220 -5.13 -7.82 -12.20
C ALA A 220 -4.24 -6.61 -11.82
N ARG A 221 -3.68 -5.91 -12.81
CA ARG A 221 -2.88 -4.71 -12.60
C ARG A 221 -3.70 -3.62 -11.91
N LEU A 222 -4.93 -3.39 -12.38
CA LEU A 222 -5.82 -2.41 -11.78
C LEU A 222 -6.12 -2.72 -10.31
N LEU A 223 -6.41 -3.98 -9.97
CA LEU A 223 -6.66 -4.40 -8.58
C LEU A 223 -5.42 -4.30 -7.68
N LEU A 224 -4.23 -4.53 -8.22
CA LEU A 224 -2.98 -4.42 -7.46
C LEU A 224 -2.58 -2.96 -7.22
N ALA A 225 -2.83 -2.07 -8.19
CA ALA A 225 -2.61 -0.63 -8.05
C ALA A 225 -3.70 0.04 -7.18
N HIS A 226 -4.95 -0.39 -7.33
CA HIS A 226 -6.12 0.15 -6.66
C HIS A 226 -6.91 -0.99 -5.99
N PRO A 227 -6.57 -1.35 -4.73
CA PRO A 227 -7.17 -2.50 -4.06
C PRO A 227 -8.67 -2.36 -3.72
N LEU A 228 -9.25 -1.20 -4.01
CA LEU A 228 -10.69 -0.94 -3.96
C LEU A 228 -11.11 -0.21 -5.26
N VAL A 229 -11.92 -0.88 -6.08
CA VAL A 229 -12.45 -0.34 -7.34
C VAL A 229 -13.98 -0.33 -7.24
N THR A 230 -14.61 0.83 -7.44
CA THR A 230 -16.06 0.97 -7.40
C THR A 230 -16.64 1.20 -8.80
N ALA A 231 -17.93 0.93 -8.98
CA ALA A 231 -18.66 1.09 -10.23
C ALA A 231 -18.91 2.55 -10.63
N SER A 232 -18.66 3.50 -9.74
CA SER A 232 -18.91 4.93 -9.97
C SER A 232 -17.70 5.82 -9.62
N GLY A 233 -16.57 5.20 -9.29
CA GLY A 233 -15.35 5.89 -8.91
C GLY A 233 -14.41 6.22 -10.06
N PRO A 234 -13.21 6.73 -9.74
CA PRO A 234 -12.18 7.08 -10.70
C PRO A 234 -11.78 5.93 -11.64
N HIS A 235 -11.98 4.69 -11.22
CA HIS A 235 -11.59 3.49 -11.95
C HIS A 235 -12.81 2.66 -12.40
N ALA A 236 -13.99 3.28 -12.49
CA ALA A 236 -15.25 2.62 -12.85
C ALA A 236 -15.19 1.88 -14.19
N ASP A 237 -14.46 2.41 -15.17
CA ASP A 237 -14.31 1.81 -16.50
C ASP A 237 -13.67 0.41 -16.45
N GLY A 238 -12.84 0.13 -15.45
CA GLY A 238 -12.21 -1.18 -15.25
C GLY A 238 -13.08 -2.17 -14.48
N PHE A 239 -14.12 -1.72 -13.77
CA PHE A 239 -14.96 -2.58 -12.94
C PHE A 239 -15.72 -3.68 -13.72
N PRO A 240 -16.29 -3.42 -14.91
CA PRO A 240 -16.89 -4.47 -15.75
C PRO A 240 -15.91 -5.59 -16.11
N LEU A 241 -14.64 -5.24 -16.34
CA LEU A 241 -13.59 -6.19 -16.67
C LEU A 241 -13.25 -7.10 -15.49
N ILE A 242 -13.15 -6.53 -14.29
CA ILE A 242 -12.96 -7.28 -13.05
C ILE A 242 -14.14 -8.25 -12.83
N ARG A 243 -15.39 -7.77 -12.97
CA ARG A 243 -16.58 -8.62 -12.83
C ARG A 243 -16.61 -9.77 -13.83
N ARG A 244 -16.21 -9.52 -15.07
CA ARG A 244 -16.16 -10.54 -16.14
C ARG A 244 -15.18 -11.67 -15.80
N HIS A 245 -14.03 -11.35 -15.20
CA HIS A 245 -12.95 -12.30 -14.92
C HIS A 245 -12.83 -12.66 -13.43
N ARG A 246 -13.86 -12.40 -12.62
CA ARG A 246 -13.80 -12.44 -11.15
C ARG A 246 -13.33 -13.79 -10.60
N ASP A 247 -13.79 -14.91 -11.16
CA ASP A 247 -13.52 -16.25 -10.60
C ASP A 247 -12.05 -16.61 -10.83
N TRP A 248 -11.55 -16.34 -12.04
CA TRP A 248 -10.15 -16.51 -12.38
C TRP A 248 -9.25 -15.56 -11.59
N LEU A 249 -9.63 -14.28 -11.45
CA LEU A 249 -8.85 -13.31 -10.68
C LEU A 249 -8.76 -13.72 -9.20
N ALA A 250 -9.88 -14.13 -8.60
CA ALA A 250 -9.91 -14.58 -7.22
C ALA A 250 -9.02 -15.81 -7.00
N GLU A 251 -9.12 -16.82 -7.84
CA GLU A 251 -8.26 -18.02 -7.78
C GLU A 251 -6.77 -17.66 -7.94
N ARG A 252 -6.44 -16.78 -8.87
CA ARG A 252 -5.04 -16.40 -9.14
C ARG A 252 -4.43 -15.57 -8.03
N PHE A 253 -5.15 -14.58 -7.50
CA PHE A 253 -4.67 -13.78 -6.37
C PHE A 253 -4.50 -14.63 -5.11
N ASP A 254 -5.41 -15.57 -4.85
CA ASP A 254 -5.31 -16.49 -3.73
C ASP A 254 -4.11 -17.44 -3.90
N THR A 255 -3.98 -18.10 -5.05
CA THR A 255 -2.90 -19.08 -5.30
C THR A 255 -1.51 -18.44 -5.32
N LEU A 256 -1.38 -17.24 -5.91
CA LEU A 256 -0.08 -16.57 -6.05
C LEU A 256 0.33 -15.76 -4.82
N LEU A 257 -0.62 -15.04 -4.24
CA LEU A 257 -0.34 -14.00 -3.24
C LEU A 257 -1.11 -14.25 -1.93
N GLY A 258 -2.00 -15.24 -1.86
CA GLY A 258 -2.88 -15.44 -0.72
C GLY A 258 -3.79 -14.26 -0.46
N TYR A 259 -4.17 -13.51 -1.51
CA TYR A 259 -5.03 -12.33 -1.40
C TYR A 259 -6.47 -12.68 -1.77
N ARG A 260 -7.38 -12.37 -0.85
CA ARG A 260 -8.80 -12.56 -1.06
C ARG A 260 -9.36 -11.43 -1.91
N LEU A 261 -9.96 -11.77 -3.05
CA LEU A 261 -10.73 -10.85 -3.87
C LEU A 261 -12.23 -10.98 -3.56
N VAL A 262 -12.87 -9.89 -3.14
CA VAL A 262 -14.32 -9.80 -2.94
C VAL A 262 -14.90 -8.94 -4.06
N VAL A 263 -15.80 -9.50 -4.87
CA VAL A 263 -16.48 -8.75 -5.95
C VAL A 263 -17.96 -8.66 -5.64
N GLY A 264 -18.39 -7.49 -5.18
CA GLY A 264 -19.79 -7.15 -4.92
C GLY A 264 -20.52 -6.65 -6.18
N PRO A 265 -21.76 -6.19 -6.01
CA PRO A 265 -22.55 -5.62 -7.12
C PRO A 265 -21.96 -4.30 -7.65
N TRP A 266 -21.42 -3.47 -6.75
CA TRP A 266 -20.98 -2.10 -7.04
C TRP A 266 -19.51 -1.83 -6.74
N HIS A 267 -18.77 -2.80 -6.19
CA HIS A 267 -17.35 -2.65 -5.91
C HIS A 267 -16.59 -3.99 -5.99
N ALA A 268 -15.28 -3.90 -6.18
CA ALA A 268 -14.34 -5.00 -6.06
C ALA A 268 -13.23 -4.61 -5.08
N ARG A 269 -12.91 -5.51 -4.17
CA ARG A 269 -11.98 -5.30 -3.07
C ARG A 269 -10.94 -6.41 -3.03
N LEU A 270 -9.68 -6.09 -3.33
CA LEU A 270 -8.54 -6.99 -3.17
C LEU A 270 -7.95 -6.82 -1.76
N CYS A 271 -8.21 -7.75 -0.85
CA CYS A 271 -7.72 -7.69 0.53
C CYS A 271 -6.23 -8.06 0.58
N LYS A 272 -5.37 -7.07 0.35
CA LYS A 272 -3.92 -7.20 0.54
C LYS A 272 -3.58 -7.37 2.01
N ALA A 273 -2.53 -8.16 2.25
CA ALA A 273 -1.98 -8.37 3.58
C ALA A 273 -0.81 -7.41 3.82
N GLY A 274 -0.44 -7.18 5.09
CA GLY A 274 0.75 -6.39 5.39
C GLY A 274 2.02 -7.07 4.88
N LEU A 275 3.05 -6.30 4.55
CA LEU A 275 4.37 -6.82 4.14
C LEU A 275 5.35 -6.96 5.32
N GLY A 276 4.90 -6.66 6.54
CA GLY A 276 5.71 -6.65 7.75
C GLY A 276 6.27 -5.28 8.12
N PRO A 277 6.97 -5.19 9.26
CA PRO A 277 7.50 -3.93 9.76
C PRO A 277 8.50 -3.28 8.79
N GLY A 278 8.42 -1.95 8.64
CA GLY A 278 9.32 -1.18 7.77
C GLY A 278 9.04 -1.34 6.27
N ALA A 279 8.02 -2.11 5.90
CA ALA A 279 7.55 -2.24 4.52
C ALA A 279 6.25 -1.44 4.26
N ALA A 280 5.92 -0.50 5.16
CA ALA A 280 4.73 0.32 5.07
C ALA A 280 4.54 1.06 3.74
N ARG A 281 3.28 1.42 3.47
CA ARG A 281 2.89 2.43 2.50
C ARG A 281 2.12 3.52 3.23
N ARG A 282 2.85 4.56 3.60
CA ARG A 282 2.31 5.78 4.19
C ARG A 282 1.18 6.34 3.31
N LEU A 283 0.06 6.67 3.95
CA LEU A 283 -1.05 7.34 3.31
C LEU A 283 -0.74 8.83 3.20
N GLU A 284 -1.18 9.45 2.11
CA GLU A 284 -1.00 10.87 1.85
C GLU A 284 -2.35 11.50 1.56
N HIS A 285 -2.50 12.77 1.93
CA HIS A 285 -3.71 13.52 1.60
C HIS A 285 -3.85 13.59 0.06
N PRO A 286 -5.00 13.19 -0.52
CA PRO A 286 -5.15 13.01 -1.98
C PRO A 286 -4.80 14.24 -2.83
N VAL A 287 -5.04 15.45 -2.29
CA VAL A 287 -4.78 16.72 -2.99
C VAL A 287 -3.41 17.31 -2.66
N THR A 288 -3.04 17.44 -1.39
CA THR A 288 -1.83 18.15 -0.97
C THR A 288 -0.58 17.26 -0.94
N GLY A 289 -0.73 15.92 -0.99
CA GLY A 289 0.38 14.98 -0.81
C GLY A 289 1.00 14.99 0.58
N THR A 290 0.34 15.63 1.56
CA THR A 290 0.83 15.69 2.94
C THR A 290 0.71 14.32 3.59
N PRO A 291 1.78 13.81 4.23
CA PRO A 291 1.75 12.50 4.88
C PRO A 291 0.80 12.48 6.09
N PHE A 292 0.15 11.33 6.29
CA PHE A 292 -0.67 11.10 7.48
C PHE A 292 0.16 11.15 8.77
N THR A 293 -0.44 11.76 9.79
CA THR A 293 0.05 11.73 11.17
C THR A 293 -0.60 10.56 11.92
N PRO A 294 -0.02 10.09 13.03
CA PRO A 294 -0.70 9.13 13.91
C PRO A 294 -2.11 9.60 14.34
N ALA A 295 -2.29 10.90 14.60
CA ALA A 295 -3.59 11.49 14.92
C ALA A 295 -4.57 11.44 13.74
N GLY A 296 -4.12 11.75 12.52
CA GLY A 296 -4.92 11.62 11.30
C GLY A 296 -5.39 10.19 11.04
N TYR A 297 -4.53 9.20 11.29
CA TYR A 297 -4.94 7.79 11.25
C TYR A 297 -5.94 7.41 12.35
N ALA A 298 -5.76 7.94 13.56
CA ALA A 298 -6.70 7.71 14.65
C ALA A 298 -8.10 8.27 14.30
N GLN A 299 -8.17 9.49 13.75
CA GLN A 299 -9.42 10.09 13.28
C GLN A 299 -10.07 9.29 12.15
N LEU A 300 -9.25 8.78 11.22
CA LEU A 300 -9.72 7.92 10.13
C LEU A 300 -10.36 6.62 10.66
N ALA A 301 -9.69 5.92 11.57
CA ALA A 301 -10.21 4.69 12.16
C ALA A 301 -11.45 4.95 13.02
N LEU A 302 -11.47 6.04 13.79
CA LEU A 302 -12.61 6.42 14.63
C LEU A 302 -13.85 6.79 13.80
N ALA A 303 -13.67 7.60 12.75
CA ALA A 303 -14.76 7.93 11.83
C ALA A 303 -15.28 6.66 11.16
N LEU A 304 -14.39 5.80 10.64
CA LEU A 304 -14.79 4.54 10.02
C LEU A 304 -15.55 3.62 11.00
N ALA A 305 -15.15 3.56 12.28
CA ALA A 305 -15.83 2.78 13.31
C ALA A 305 -17.32 3.16 13.45
N LEU A 306 -17.64 4.45 13.32
CA LEU A 306 -19.01 4.95 13.41
C LEU A 306 -19.79 4.82 12.09
N LEU A 307 -19.09 4.82 10.94
CA LEU A 307 -19.70 4.80 9.62
C LEU A 307 -20.18 3.40 9.18
N VAL A 308 -19.65 2.32 9.77
CA VAL A 308 -20.03 0.93 9.45
C VAL A 308 -21.55 0.71 9.58
N ASP A 309 -22.17 1.25 10.64
CA ASP A 309 -23.59 1.13 10.94
C ASP A 309 -24.37 2.45 10.77
N ALA A 310 -23.74 3.49 10.22
CA ALA A 310 -24.35 4.81 10.04
C ALA A 310 -25.52 4.81 9.03
N PRO A 311 -26.48 5.74 9.14
CA PRO A 311 -27.44 5.98 8.06
C PRO A 311 -26.72 6.47 6.78
N GLU A 312 -27.35 6.26 5.62
CA GLU A 312 -26.83 6.71 4.32
C GLU A 312 -26.69 8.24 4.26
N GLU A 313 -27.59 8.96 4.92
CA GLU A 313 -27.48 10.40 5.14
C GLU A 313 -27.15 10.67 6.62
N LEU A 314 -25.98 11.25 6.89
CA LEU A 314 -25.50 11.53 8.24
C LEU A 314 -25.10 13.00 8.37
N GLY A 315 -25.73 13.73 9.30
CA GLY A 315 -25.31 15.10 9.61
C GLY A 315 -23.87 15.14 10.13
N TYR A 316 -23.05 16.04 9.58
CA TYR A 316 -21.63 16.14 9.95
C TYR A 316 -21.43 16.44 11.44
N ARG A 317 -22.17 17.42 12.01
CA ARG A 317 -22.17 17.67 13.45
C ARG A 317 -22.46 16.41 14.29
N ARG A 318 -23.41 15.57 13.85
CA ARG A 318 -23.74 14.32 14.54
C ARG A 318 -22.59 13.32 14.52
N LEU A 319 -21.82 13.26 13.42
CA LEU A 319 -20.59 12.47 13.38
C LEU A 319 -19.56 13.00 14.38
N LEU A 320 -19.33 14.32 14.41
CA LEU A 320 -18.38 14.94 15.36
C LEU A 320 -18.76 14.67 16.81
N ASP A 321 -20.03 14.86 17.15
CA ASP A 321 -20.54 14.63 18.50
C ASP A 321 -20.41 13.15 18.90
N ALA A 322 -20.66 12.23 17.96
CA ALA A 322 -20.46 10.80 18.18
C ALA A 322 -18.99 10.42 18.34
N MET A 323 -18.08 11.01 17.57
CA MET A 323 -16.63 10.81 17.70
C MET A 323 -16.13 11.29 19.06
N ASN A 324 -16.52 12.51 19.47
CA ASN A 324 -16.17 13.08 20.77
C ASN A 324 -16.76 12.27 21.93
N THR A 325 -17.94 11.67 21.74
CA THR A 325 -18.56 10.81 22.76
C THR A 325 -17.88 9.44 22.85
N ALA A 326 -17.50 8.86 21.71
CA ALA A 326 -16.91 7.53 21.64
C ALA A 326 -15.45 7.49 22.12
N ALA A 327 -14.69 8.56 21.89
CA ALA A 327 -13.27 8.63 22.24
C ALA A 327 -12.84 10.09 22.58
N PRO A 328 -13.33 10.67 23.69
CA PRO A 328 -13.00 12.05 24.10
C PRO A 328 -11.50 12.30 24.33
N GLU A 329 -10.72 11.26 24.57
CA GLU A 329 -9.27 11.28 24.75
C GLU A 329 -8.50 11.44 23.43
N LEU A 330 -9.12 11.12 22.29
CA LEU A 330 -8.47 11.19 20.97
C LEU A 330 -8.55 12.62 20.41
N THR A 331 -7.72 13.50 20.97
CA THR A 331 -7.58 14.88 20.49
C THR A 331 -6.89 14.90 19.12
N ALA A 332 -7.43 15.67 18.18
CA ALA A 332 -6.82 15.85 16.86
C ALA A 332 -7.00 17.29 16.37
N GLU A 333 -6.05 17.74 15.55
CA GLU A 333 -6.17 19.05 14.91
C GLU A 333 -7.24 19.00 13.80
N PRO A 334 -7.86 20.12 13.43
CA PRO A 334 -8.81 20.16 12.32
C PRO A 334 -8.24 19.60 11.01
N THR A 335 -6.92 19.72 10.82
CA THR A 335 -6.20 19.15 9.68
C THR A 335 -6.21 17.63 9.67
N ASP A 336 -6.07 16.97 10.84
CA ASP A 336 -6.06 15.52 10.96
C ASP A 336 -7.43 14.94 10.61
N LEU A 337 -8.50 15.59 11.07
CA LEU A 337 -9.87 15.22 10.72
C LEU A 337 -10.14 15.46 9.23
N ALA A 338 -9.74 16.60 8.69
CA ALA A 338 -9.90 16.89 7.26
C ALA A 338 -9.17 15.83 6.40
N MET A 339 -7.98 15.39 6.82
CA MET A 339 -7.25 14.29 6.19
C MET A 339 -8.03 12.98 6.23
N ALA A 340 -8.56 12.61 7.40
CA ALA A 340 -9.38 11.41 7.57
C ALA A 340 -10.62 11.41 6.65
N LEU A 341 -11.37 12.51 6.62
CA LEU A 341 -12.54 12.65 5.76
C LEU A 341 -12.16 12.62 4.28
N ALA A 342 -11.07 13.29 3.88
CA ALA A 342 -10.58 13.26 2.50
C ALA A 342 -10.17 11.85 2.06
N ALA A 343 -9.56 11.04 2.95
CA ALA A 343 -9.26 9.65 2.66
C ALA A 343 -10.54 8.81 2.49
N LEU A 344 -11.52 8.95 3.39
CA LEU A 344 -12.81 8.26 3.28
C LEU A 344 -13.58 8.63 2.01
N ALA A 345 -13.54 9.90 1.60
CA ALA A 345 -14.10 10.35 0.32
C ALA A 345 -13.30 9.81 -0.88
N GLY A 346 -11.97 9.75 -0.77
CA GLY A 346 -11.10 9.12 -1.77
C GLY A 346 -11.38 7.62 -1.96
N TRP A 347 -11.77 6.93 -0.89
CA TRP A 347 -12.25 5.54 -0.91
C TRP A 347 -13.75 5.41 -1.18
N GLN A 348 -14.44 6.54 -1.37
CA GLN A 348 -15.87 6.65 -1.64
C GLN A 348 -16.78 6.08 -0.53
N VAL A 349 -16.24 5.85 0.66
CA VAL A 349 -17.03 5.61 1.87
C VAL A 349 -17.91 6.82 2.16
N LEU A 350 -17.38 8.02 1.89
CA LEU A 350 -18.13 9.27 1.90
C LEU A 350 -18.33 9.77 0.46
N GLY A 351 -19.45 10.45 0.23
CA GLY A 351 -19.70 11.21 -0.98
C GLY A 351 -18.77 12.43 -1.14
N GLU A 352 -19.05 13.27 -2.15
CA GLU A 352 -18.26 14.48 -2.39
C GLU A 352 -18.33 15.44 -1.20
N LEU A 353 -17.17 15.83 -0.69
CA LEU A 353 -17.03 16.78 0.41
C LEU A 353 -16.99 18.21 -0.12
N PRO A 354 -17.48 19.21 0.66
CA PRO A 354 -17.43 20.61 0.27
C PRO A 354 -15.98 21.11 0.09
N ALA A 355 -15.72 21.79 -1.04
CA ALA A 355 -14.37 22.15 -1.48
C ALA A 355 -13.66 23.21 -0.62
N GLU A 356 -14.39 24.16 -0.05
CA GLU A 356 -13.82 25.24 0.80
C GLU A 356 -13.75 24.86 2.29
N GLY A 357 -13.96 23.57 2.60
CA GLY A 357 -14.28 23.13 3.96
C GLY A 357 -15.69 23.57 4.36
N PRO A 358 -16.25 23.03 5.45
CA PRO A 358 -17.54 23.46 5.94
C PRO A 358 -17.56 24.96 6.27
N ALA A 359 -18.48 25.72 5.66
CA ALA A 359 -18.78 27.09 6.11
C ALA A 359 -19.43 27.09 7.52
N ASP A 360 -20.16 26.02 7.82
CA ASP A 360 -20.54 25.57 9.16
C ASP A 360 -20.59 24.03 9.23
N ASP A 361 -20.75 23.48 10.43
CA ASP A 361 -20.79 22.02 10.62
C ASP A 361 -22.18 21.41 10.34
N SER A 362 -23.07 22.09 9.61
CA SER A 362 -24.47 21.69 9.41
C SER A 362 -24.73 20.88 8.12
N PHE A 363 -23.69 20.55 7.35
CA PHE A 363 -23.86 19.79 6.12
C PHE A 363 -24.12 18.29 6.37
N VAL A 364 -24.70 17.61 5.39
CA VAL A 364 -25.01 16.18 5.44
C VAL A 364 -24.00 15.41 4.61
N LEU A 365 -23.46 14.34 5.20
CA LEU A 365 -22.60 13.36 4.57
C LEU A 365 -23.45 12.29 3.90
N THR A 366 -23.12 11.92 2.67
CA THR A 366 -23.58 10.67 2.06
C THR A 366 -22.60 9.55 2.42
N VAL A 367 -23.09 8.45 2.98
CA VAL A 367 -22.29 7.33 3.50
C VAL A 367 -22.61 6.05 2.75
N ASP A 368 -21.58 5.42 2.18
CA ASP A 368 -21.66 4.06 1.65
C ASP A 368 -21.21 3.05 2.73
N ARG A 369 -22.19 2.42 3.38
CA ARG A 369 -21.95 1.42 4.43
C ARG A 369 -21.31 0.14 3.90
N GLU A 370 -21.56 -0.24 2.65
CA GLU A 370 -20.95 -1.45 2.08
C GLU A 370 -19.45 -1.22 1.92
N LEU A 371 -19.07 -0.04 1.43
CA LEU A 371 -17.66 0.37 1.34
C LEU A 371 -17.03 0.56 2.72
N ALA A 372 -17.75 1.16 3.69
CA ALA A 372 -17.26 1.29 5.06
C ALA A 372 -16.87 -0.08 5.66
N ARG A 373 -17.67 -1.12 5.39
CA ARG A 373 -17.39 -2.51 5.81
C ARG A 373 -16.31 -3.21 4.99
N ALA A 374 -16.10 -2.80 3.74
CA ALA A 374 -15.12 -3.42 2.84
C ALA A 374 -13.70 -2.85 3.00
N VAL A 375 -13.54 -1.66 3.56
CA VAL A 375 -12.23 -1.01 3.76
C VAL A 375 -11.29 -1.85 4.63
N PRO A 376 -11.67 -2.30 5.85
CA PRO A 376 -10.78 -3.12 6.69
C PRO A 376 -10.42 -4.45 6.00
N ALA A 377 -9.12 -4.77 5.94
CA ALA A 377 -8.62 -6.00 5.32
C ALA A 377 -8.87 -7.24 6.20
N GLY A 378 -8.82 -7.06 7.52
CA GLY A 378 -9.07 -8.10 8.53
C GLY A 378 -9.53 -7.50 9.86
N PRO A 379 -10.06 -8.33 10.77
CA PRO A 379 -10.62 -7.85 12.03
C PRO A 379 -9.49 -7.49 13.03
N PRO A 380 -9.35 -6.22 13.44
CA PRO A 380 -8.37 -5.83 14.47
C PRO A 380 -8.67 -6.48 15.83
N ALA A 381 -9.91 -6.93 16.05
CA ALA A 381 -10.34 -7.63 17.25
C ALA A 381 -9.57 -8.94 17.53
N LEU A 382 -8.94 -9.55 16.51
CA LEU A 382 -8.17 -10.79 16.68
C LEU A 382 -6.74 -10.56 17.17
N ALA A 383 -6.25 -9.32 17.19
CA ALA A 383 -4.90 -8.98 17.62
C ALA A 383 -4.87 -8.49 19.07
N ASP A 384 -3.77 -8.75 19.78
CA ASP A 384 -3.54 -8.33 21.16
C ASP A 384 -3.10 -6.86 21.28
N ASP A 385 -2.32 -6.39 20.31
CA ASP A 385 -1.86 -5.01 20.20
C ASP A 385 -1.52 -4.65 18.74
N ALA A 386 -1.05 -3.42 18.51
CA ALA A 386 -0.66 -2.93 17.20
C ALA A 386 0.46 -3.76 16.56
N ALA A 387 1.45 -4.21 17.35
CA ALA A 387 2.59 -4.97 16.85
C ALA A 387 2.17 -6.41 16.49
N ASP A 388 1.29 -7.04 17.28
CA ASP A 388 0.66 -8.32 16.96
C ASP A 388 -0.15 -8.24 15.66
N LEU A 389 -0.91 -7.15 15.45
CA LEU A 389 -1.66 -6.95 14.21
C LEU A 389 -0.73 -6.86 12.99
N ILE A 390 0.34 -6.06 13.07
CA ILE A 390 1.34 -5.92 11.99
C ILE A 390 2.00 -7.27 11.70
N ARG A 391 2.41 -8.01 12.74
CA ARG A 391 3.04 -9.34 12.60
C ARG A 391 2.08 -10.31 11.91
N ARG A 392 0.86 -10.48 12.42
CA ARG A 392 -0.14 -11.40 11.86
C ARG A 392 -0.52 -11.06 10.42
N ALA A 393 -0.58 -9.78 10.08
CA ALA A 393 -0.86 -9.37 8.71
C ALA A 393 0.27 -9.78 7.74
N ALA A 394 1.51 -9.89 8.22
CA ALA A 394 2.66 -10.30 7.43
C ALA A 394 2.88 -11.81 7.39
N GLU A 395 2.28 -12.56 8.32
CA GLU A 395 2.41 -14.02 8.41
C GLU A 395 1.90 -14.70 7.13
N ALA A 396 2.80 -15.48 6.51
CA ALA A 396 2.51 -16.32 5.36
C ALA A 396 3.58 -17.40 5.24
N GLU A 397 3.25 -18.49 4.53
CA GLU A 397 4.25 -19.47 4.11
C GLU A 397 5.37 -18.81 3.28
N PRO A 398 6.62 -19.28 3.36
CA PRO A 398 7.76 -18.58 2.75
C PRO A 398 7.58 -18.24 1.27
N ALA A 399 6.99 -19.16 0.50
CA ALA A 399 6.69 -18.96 -0.92
C ALA A 399 5.73 -17.79 -1.17
N THR A 400 4.71 -17.64 -0.33
CA THR A 400 3.72 -16.56 -0.46
C THR A 400 4.29 -15.24 0.03
N ALA A 401 5.03 -15.24 1.15
CA ALA A 401 5.69 -14.04 1.65
C ALA A 401 6.66 -13.44 0.62
N VAL A 402 7.52 -14.25 -0.01
CA VAL A 402 8.45 -13.78 -1.04
C VAL A 402 7.70 -13.27 -2.28
N ARG A 403 6.65 -13.97 -2.73
CA ARG A 403 5.84 -13.51 -3.88
C ARG A 403 5.13 -12.18 -3.60
N ARG A 404 4.65 -11.94 -2.38
CA ARG A 404 4.08 -10.64 -1.97
C ARG A 404 5.14 -9.53 -2.03
N LEU A 405 6.33 -9.79 -1.49
CA LEU A 405 7.44 -8.82 -1.56
C LEU A 405 7.81 -8.52 -3.02
N LEU A 406 7.96 -9.54 -3.88
CA LEU A 406 8.26 -9.35 -5.31
C LEU A 406 7.18 -8.56 -6.05
N ALA A 407 5.91 -8.80 -5.74
CA ALA A 407 4.79 -8.17 -6.41
C ALA A 407 4.56 -6.71 -5.97
N GLU A 408 5.06 -6.29 -4.81
CA GLU A 408 4.66 -5.01 -4.20
C GLU A 408 5.81 -4.09 -3.81
N THR A 409 7.05 -4.59 -3.77
CA THR A 409 8.25 -3.80 -3.45
C THR A 409 9.14 -3.61 -4.68
N PRO A 410 9.89 -2.50 -4.76
CA PRO A 410 10.70 -2.18 -5.95
C PRO A 410 11.75 -3.25 -6.30
N ALA A 411 12.35 -3.83 -5.27
CA ALA A 411 13.32 -4.92 -5.37
C ALA A 411 13.36 -5.72 -4.06
N VAL A 412 13.60 -7.02 -4.17
CA VAL A 412 13.77 -7.94 -3.04
C VAL A 412 15.23 -8.35 -2.98
N LEU A 413 15.94 -7.92 -1.94
CA LEU A 413 17.34 -8.29 -1.71
C LEU A 413 17.42 -9.51 -0.80
N ALA A 414 18.29 -10.45 -1.16
CA ALA A 414 18.52 -11.67 -0.37
C ALA A 414 19.01 -11.35 1.06
N ALA A 415 19.70 -10.23 1.24
CA ALA A 415 20.22 -9.77 2.52
C ALA A 415 19.12 -9.30 3.51
N ASP A 416 17.95 -8.89 3.02
CA ASP A 416 16.84 -8.46 3.88
C ASP A 416 15.95 -9.63 4.31
N LEU A 417 16.08 -10.78 3.64
CA LEU A 417 15.19 -11.91 3.83
C LEU A 417 15.62 -12.78 5.01
N PRO A 418 14.66 -13.21 5.85
CA PRO A 418 14.87 -14.31 6.78
C PRO A 418 15.35 -15.58 6.06
N GLU A 419 16.03 -16.47 6.79
CA GLU A 419 16.69 -17.65 6.23
C GLU A 419 15.78 -18.50 5.33
N GLU A 420 14.58 -18.80 5.80
CA GLU A 420 13.59 -19.60 5.06
C GLU A 420 13.12 -18.93 3.76
N HIS A 421 12.91 -17.61 3.78
CA HIS A 421 12.49 -16.83 2.63
C HIS A 421 13.60 -16.76 1.58
N ARG A 422 14.85 -16.58 2.04
CA ARG A 422 16.01 -16.54 1.17
C ARG A 422 16.28 -17.90 0.52
N ALA A 423 16.20 -18.98 1.29
CA ALA A 423 16.34 -20.34 0.78
C ALA A 423 15.29 -20.63 -0.31
N TRP A 424 14.04 -20.24 -0.09
CA TRP A 424 12.98 -20.39 -1.09
C TRP A 424 13.27 -19.58 -2.36
N LEU A 425 13.71 -18.32 -2.22
CA LEU A 425 14.03 -17.46 -3.36
C LEU A 425 15.20 -18.00 -4.18
N GLU A 426 16.24 -18.54 -3.54
CA GLU A 426 17.37 -19.16 -4.25
C GLU A 426 16.93 -20.43 -5.00
N GLU A 427 16.10 -21.28 -4.39
CA GLU A 427 15.58 -22.49 -5.04
C GLU A 427 14.64 -22.16 -6.22
N HIS A 428 13.82 -21.11 -6.09
CA HIS A 428 12.80 -20.72 -7.08
C HIS A 428 13.19 -19.46 -7.86
N ARG A 429 14.49 -19.19 -7.98
CA ARG A 429 15.05 -17.94 -8.48
C ARG A 429 14.52 -17.53 -9.85
N LEU A 430 14.26 -18.50 -10.73
CA LEU A 430 13.72 -18.26 -12.08
C LEU A 430 12.19 -18.36 -12.11
N SER A 431 11.61 -19.40 -11.51
CA SER A 431 10.19 -19.72 -11.64
C SER A 431 9.27 -18.79 -10.84
N GLY A 432 9.70 -18.37 -9.65
CA GLY A 432 8.93 -17.46 -8.79
C GLY A 432 8.67 -16.10 -9.44
N PRO A 433 9.72 -15.37 -9.84
CA PRO A 433 9.59 -14.09 -10.55
C PRO A 433 8.87 -14.23 -11.90
N ALA A 434 9.15 -15.28 -12.67
CA ALA A 434 8.52 -15.50 -13.97
C ALA A 434 6.99 -15.64 -13.88
N ALA A 435 6.48 -16.34 -12.87
CA ALA A 435 5.03 -16.51 -12.68
C ALA A 435 4.31 -15.19 -12.39
N LEU A 436 4.96 -14.27 -11.64
CA LEU A 436 4.43 -12.93 -11.37
C LEU A 436 4.58 -12.02 -12.60
N ALA A 437 5.72 -12.09 -13.28
CA ALA A 437 5.98 -11.39 -14.52
C ALA A 437 4.93 -11.70 -15.60
N GLU A 438 4.61 -12.98 -15.80
CA GLU A 438 3.56 -13.40 -16.74
C GLU A 438 2.18 -12.89 -16.32
N PHE A 439 1.84 -13.04 -15.04
CA PHE A 439 0.53 -12.66 -14.49
C PHE A 439 0.27 -11.15 -14.59
N LEU A 440 1.27 -10.33 -14.26
CA LEU A 440 1.15 -8.87 -14.18
C LEU A 440 1.70 -8.14 -15.43
N GLY A 441 2.32 -8.86 -16.36
CA GLY A 441 3.04 -8.29 -17.50
C GLY A 441 4.24 -7.45 -17.10
N LEU A 442 5.01 -7.93 -16.12
CA LEU A 442 6.24 -7.29 -15.64
C LEU A 442 7.46 -7.96 -16.27
N GLU A 443 8.61 -7.31 -16.15
CA GLU A 443 9.89 -7.87 -16.57
C GLU A 443 10.73 -8.24 -15.34
N ALA A 444 11.24 -9.47 -15.28
CA ALA A 444 12.06 -9.92 -14.16
C ALA A 444 13.53 -9.59 -14.42
N GLU A 445 14.15 -8.84 -13.52
CA GLU A 445 15.58 -8.61 -13.50
C GLU A 445 16.20 -9.35 -12.31
N LEU A 446 17.12 -10.26 -12.60
CA LEU A 446 17.80 -11.10 -11.62
C LEU A 446 19.26 -10.68 -11.51
N ARG A 447 19.71 -10.33 -10.31
CA ARG A 447 21.07 -9.85 -10.04
C ARG A 447 21.68 -10.58 -8.86
N ALA A 448 22.99 -10.48 -8.67
CA ALA A 448 23.71 -11.18 -7.60
C ALA A 448 23.03 -11.00 -6.23
N GLU A 449 22.56 -9.79 -5.95
CA GLU A 449 22.04 -9.38 -4.66
C GLU A 449 20.53 -9.69 -4.47
N GLY A 450 19.79 -9.91 -5.56
CA GLY A 450 18.34 -10.08 -5.47
C GLY A 450 17.59 -10.03 -6.80
N VAL A 451 16.29 -9.75 -6.71
CA VAL A 451 15.36 -9.72 -7.85
C VAL A 451 14.53 -8.44 -7.83
N ALA A 452 14.32 -7.84 -9.00
CA ALA A 452 13.34 -6.77 -9.20
C ALA A 452 12.31 -7.18 -10.26
N LEU A 453 11.03 -6.92 -10.01
CA LEU A 453 10.00 -6.95 -11.04
C LEU A 453 9.78 -5.54 -11.54
N LEU A 454 10.16 -5.31 -12.79
CA LEU A 454 10.16 -4.02 -13.47
C LEU A 454 8.81 -3.79 -14.13
N ASP A 455 8.34 -2.54 -14.10
CA ASP A 455 7.10 -2.13 -14.76
C ASP A 455 7.38 -1.13 -15.89
N PRO A 456 7.74 -1.58 -17.10
CA PRO A 456 7.99 -0.71 -18.24
C PRO A 456 6.81 0.20 -18.61
N ALA A 457 5.58 -0.24 -18.30
CA ALA A 457 4.37 0.53 -18.57
C ALA A 457 4.09 1.62 -17.51
N ALA A 458 4.77 1.56 -16.36
CA ALA A 458 4.63 2.51 -15.24
C ALA A 458 3.16 2.74 -14.79
N GLU A 459 2.35 1.68 -14.75
CA GLU A 459 0.94 1.76 -14.36
C GLU A 459 0.68 1.22 -12.94
N LEU A 460 1.60 0.41 -12.40
CA LEU A 460 1.45 -0.19 -11.06
C LEU A 460 2.03 0.68 -9.96
N THR A 461 3.05 1.48 -10.27
CA THR A 461 3.81 2.24 -9.27
C THR A 461 3.18 3.59 -8.97
N ASP A 462 3.04 3.92 -7.68
CA ASP A 462 2.66 5.27 -7.22
C ASP A 462 3.82 6.26 -7.25
N LEU A 463 5.05 5.74 -7.31
CA LEU A 463 6.27 6.52 -7.28
C LEU A 463 7.19 6.02 -8.41
N ALA A 464 7.27 6.80 -9.49
CA ALA A 464 8.12 6.49 -10.63
C ALA A 464 9.49 7.18 -10.54
N LEU A 465 10.54 6.48 -10.98
CA LEU A 465 11.88 7.03 -11.16
C LEU A 465 12.52 6.44 -12.43
N PRO A 466 12.80 7.25 -13.47
CA PRO A 466 12.56 8.70 -13.56
C PRO A 466 11.05 9.07 -13.53
N GLY A 467 10.72 10.28 -13.07
CA GLY A 467 9.34 10.78 -12.99
C GLY A 467 9.22 12.29 -13.23
N GLY A 468 8.02 12.76 -13.57
CA GLY A 468 7.78 14.11 -14.14
C GLY A 468 7.85 15.32 -13.18
N GLY A 469 8.47 15.20 -12.01
CA GLY A 469 8.50 16.25 -10.98
C GLY A 469 9.91 16.71 -10.63
N THR A 470 10.05 17.98 -10.21
CA THR A 470 11.36 18.54 -9.82
C THR A 470 12.00 17.79 -8.65
N LEU A 471 11.20 17.32 -7.68
CA LEU A 471 11.72 16.54 -6.56
C LEU A 471 12.26 15.18 -7.02
N THR A 472 11.50 14.48 -7.88
CA THR A 472 11.92 13.19 -8.46
C THR A 472 13.17 13.34 -9.32
N GLN A 473 13.27 14.44 -10.08
CA GLN A 473 14.48 14.76 -10.84
C GLN A 473 15.68 15.05 -9.92
N ALA A 474 15.49 15.81 -8.85
CA ALA A 474 16.55 16.05 -7.86
C ALA A 474 16.98 14.75 -7.17
N ALA A 475 16.03 13.86 -6.83
CA ALA A 475 16.32 12.55 -6.26
C ALA A 475 17.08 11.65 -7.25
N LEU A 476 16.71 11.68 -8.55
CA LEU A 476 17.42 10.96 -9.61
C LEU A 476 18.88 11.41 -9.73
N LEU A 477 19.11 12.73 -9.80
CA LEU A 477 20.45 13.31 -9.87
C LEU A 477 21.25 13.02 -8.59
N LEU A 478 20.60 13.08 -7.43
CA LEU A 478 21.23 12.73 -6.16
C LEU A 478 21.69 11.27 -6.18
N VAL A 479 20.83 10.32 -6.53
CA VAL A 479 21.22 8.89 -6.52
C VAL A 479 22.29 8.59 -7.56
N GLU A 480 22.23 9.21 -8.74
CA GLU A 480 23.26 9.12 -9.77
C GLU A 480 24.64 9.51 -9.22
N ARG A 481 24.77 10.71 -8.65
CA ARG A 481 26.03 11.22 -8.10
C ARG A 481 26.49 10.46 -6.85
N LEU A 482 25.58 10.03 -6.00
CA LEU A 482 25.93 9.18 -4.86
C LEU A 482 26.53 7.85 -5.32
N VAL A 483 25.94 7.20 -6.33
CA VAL A 483 26.51 5.97 -6.89
C VAL A 483 27.89 6.23 -7.48
N GLU A 484 28.07 7.29 -8.26
CA GLU A 484 29.39 7.61 -8.85
C GLU A 484 30.50 7.75 -7.80
N GLU A 485 30.18 8.33 -6.64
CA GLU A 485 31.14 8.60 -5.58
C GLU A 485 31.40 7.42 -4.63
N VAL A 486 30.38 6.61 -4.32
CA VAL A 486 30.51 5.54 -3.30
C VAL A 486 30.39 4.11 -3.86
N ARG A 487 30.22 3.92 -5.17
CA ARG A 487 30.15 2.58 -5.77
C ARG A 487 31.41 1.77 -5.39
N PRO A 488 31.26 0.52 -4.89
CA PRO A 488 32.38 -0.36 -4.60
C PRO A 488 33.26 -0.61 -5.83
N LEU A 489 34.53 -0.94 -5.63
CA LEU A 489 35.36 -1.46 -6.72
C LEU A 489 35.06 -2.96 -6.95
N PRO A 490 35.20 -3.49 -8.18
CA PRO A 490 34.87 -4.90 -8.49
C PRO A 490 35.61 -5.93 -7.63
N ASP A 491 36.83 -5.62 -7.19
CA ASP A 491 37.67 -6.50 -6.38
C ASP A 491 37.40 -6.33 -4.87
N GLU A 492 36.58 -5.37 -4.46
CA GLU A 492 36.19 -5.19 -3.07
C GLU A 492 35.06 -6.15 -2.70
N PRO A 493 35.19 -6.90 -1.61
CA PRO A 493 34.13 -7.78 -1.13
C PRO A 493 33.02 -6.96 -0.45
N VAL A 494 32.22 -6.24 -1.23
CA VAL A 494 31.05 -5.53 -0.72
C VAL A 494 29.80 -6.38 -0.96
N ALA A 495 29.41 -7.11 0.08
CA ALA A 495 28.14 -7.81 0.13
C ALA A 495 27.05 -6.84 0.66
N GLY A 496 26.42 -6.07 -0.23
CA GLY A 496 25.21 -5.30 0.07
C GLY A 496 25.38 -3.78 0.11
N ASP A 497 24.81 -3.14 1.11
CA ASP A 497 24.62 -1.68 1.17
C ASP A 497 25.91 -0.92 1.56
N VAL A 498 26.15 0.24 0.95
CA VAL A 498 27.36 1.06 1.16
C VAL A 498 27.05 2.30 1.99
N PRO A 499 27.84 2.67 3.02
CA PRO A 499 27.59 3.89 3.78
C PRO A 499 27.71 5.16 2.94
N ILE A 500 26.80 6.11 3.14
CA ILE A 500 26.80 7.42 2.47
C ILE A 500 27.19 8.49 3.50
N PRO A 501 28.29 9.24 3.29
CA PRO A 501 28.62 10.37 4.16
C PRO A 501 27.56 11.48 4.09
N ASP A 502 27.14 12.01 5.24
CA ASP A 502 26.13 13.10 5.27
C ASP A 502 26.58 14.35 4.51
N ALA A 503 27.86 14.68 4.61
CA ALA A 503 28.46 15.80 3.90
C ALA A 503 28.44 15.63 2.37
N LEU A 504 28.48 14.38 1.89
CA LEU A 504 28.34 14.10 0.46
C LEU A 504 26.91 14.37 0.00
N ILE A 505 25.89 13.94 0.77
CA ILE A 505 24.48 14.23 0.47
C ILE A 505 24.24 15.74 0.43
N ASP A 506 24.74 16.48 1.44
CA ASP A 506 24.56 17.93 1.51
C ASP A 506 25.28 18.67 0.38
N GLY A 507 26.50 18.24 0.04
CA GLY A 507 27.28 18.80 -1.06
C GLY A 507 26.57 18.63 -2.40
N VAL A 508 26.19 17.38 -2.74
CA VAL A 508 25.49 17.06 -4.00
C VAL A 508 24.16 17.80 -4.10
N LEU A 509 23.37 17.86 -3.02
CA LEU A 509 22.11 18.61 -3.04
C LEU A 509 22.33 20.13 -3.17
N GLY A 510 23.41 20.65 -2.61
CA GLY A 510 23.84 22.04 -2.80
C GLY A 510 24.12 22.32 -4.27
N ASP A 511 24.94 21.47 -4.90
CA ASP A 511 25.30 21.59 -6.32
C ASP A 511 24.05 21.49 -7.22
N ILE A 512 23.16 20.52 -6.96
CA ILE A 512 21.91 20.36 -7.70
C ILE A 512 21.02 21.62 -7.55
N ALA A 513 20.93 22.18 -6.34
CA ALA A 513 20.12 23.37 -6.09
C ALA A 513 20.64 24.59 -6.85
N ASP A 514 21.96 24.74 -6.93
CA ASP A 514 22.62 25.86 -7.57
C ASP A 514 22.62 25.72 -9.11
N GLU A 515 22.71 24.49 -9.65
CA GLU A 515 22.74 24.22 -11.10
C GLU A 515 21.35 24.21 -11.76
N PHE A 516 20.33 23.59 -11.14
CA PHE A 516 19.06 23.27 -11.81
C PHE A 516 17.88 24.19 -11.48
N GLY A 517 18.07 25.23 -10.67
CA GLY A 517 17.04 26.26 -10.43
C GLY A 517 15.76 25.73 -9.77
N LEU A 518 15.92 25.04 -8.64
CA LEU A 518 14.84 24.40 -7.88
C LEU A 518 13.73 25.40 -7.42
N PRO A 519 12.52 24.92 -7.07
CA PRO A 519 11.46 25.74 -6.49
C PRO A 519 11.93 26.59 -5.31
N ALA A 520 11.39 27.80 -5.18
CA ALA A 520 11.78 28.76 -4.14
C ALA A 520 11.73 28.19 -2.71
N ARG A 521 10.76 27.29 -2.43
CA ARG A 521 10.66 26.60 -1.14
C ARG A 521 11.92 25.79 -0.79
N TYR A 522 12.55 25.16 -1.77
CA TYR A 522 13.76 24.35 -1.57
C TYR A 522 15.04 25.19 -1.55
N LEU A 523 15.03 26.32 -2.26
CA LEU A 523 16.12 27.31 -2.15
C LEU A 523 16.12 28.00 -0.78
N ALA A 524 14.93 28.25 -0.22
CA ALA A 524 14.76 28.85 1.10
C ALA A 524 14.98 27.84 2.24
N ASP A 525 14.67 26.56 2.01
CA ASP A 525 14.83 25.47 2.99
C ASP A 525 15.51 24.25 2.35
N ARG A 526 16.85 24.23 2.42
CA ARG A 526 17.66 23.09 1.97
C ARG A 526 17.45 21.84 2.83
N THR A 527 17.00 21.99 4.08
CA THR A 527 16.70 20.86 4.96
C THR A 527 15.46 20.12 4.48
N ALA A 528 14.43 20.86 4.05
CA ALA A 528 13.26 20.28 3.42
C ALA A 528 13.61 19.54 2.12
N LEU A 529 14.50 20.11 1.28
CA LEU A 529 14.97 19.43 0.08
C LEU A 529 15.67 18.10 0.41
N ARG A 530 16.59 18.11 1.38
CA ARG A 530 17.28 16.90 1.84
C ARG A 530 16.29 15.85 2.32
N ARG A 531 15.39 16.22 3.22
CA ARG A 531 14.37 15.31 3.75
C ARG A 531 13.52 14.69 2.63
N ASP A 532 12.99 15.52 1.73
CA ASP A 532 12.06 15.09 0.70
C ASP A 532 12.76 14.21 -0.37
N ALA A 533 14.00 14.56 -0.77
CA ALA A 533 14.75 13.77 -1.75
C ALA A 533 15.15 12.40 -1.19
N LEU A 534 15.60 12.35 0.07
CA LEU A 534 15.91 11.09 0.74
C LEU A 534 14.65 10.25 0.99
N ASP A 535 13.49 10.86 1.29
CA ASP A 535 12.21 10.13 1.40
C ASP A 535 11.85 9.44 0.07
N VAL A 536 12.03 10.11 -1.08
CA VAL A 536 11.81 9.49 -2.40
C VAL A 536 12.72 8.28 -2.61
N LEU A 537 14.04 8.43 -2.38
CA LEU A 537 15.00 7.34 -2.55
C LEU A 537 14.76 6.19 -1.59
N HIS A 538 14.35 6.49 -0.36
CA HIS A 538 14.03 5.47 0.65
C HIS A 538 12.76 4.70 0.28
N ARG A 539 11.72 5.39 -0.16
CA ARG A 539 10.44 4.80 -0.61
C ARG A 539 10.59 3.91 -1.85
N LEU A 540 11.61 4.17 -2.67
CA LEU A 540 12.02 3.35 -3.81
C LEU A 540 13.03 2.26 -3.44
N ALA A 541 13.34 2.09 -2.16
CA ALA A 541 14.29 1.11 -1.67
C ALA A 541 15.68 1.23 -2.33
N LEU A 542 16.11 2.46 -2.64
CA LEU A 542 17.45 2.77 -3.18
C LEU A 542 18.44 3.20 -2.09
N ILE A 543 17.92 3.67 -0.95
CA ILE A 543 18.68 3.91 0.27
C ILE A 543 17.98 3.29 1.47
N THR A 544 18.74 2.92 2.50
CA THR A 544 18.21 2.44 3.77
C THR A 544 18.76 3.27 4.94
N PRO A 545 17.94 3.63 5.93
CA PRO A 545 18.41 4.31 7.12
C PRO A 545 19.14 3.33 8.04
N THR A 546 20.26 3.75 8.59
CA THR A 546 20.92 3.12 9.74
C THR A 546 20.52 3.92 10.98
N PRO A 547 19.66 3.38 11.86
CA PRO A 547 19.17 4.12 13.00
C PRO A 547 20.33 4.52 13.92
N HIS A 548 20.27 5.76 14.40
CA HIS A 548 21.22 6.29 15.36
C HIS A 548 20.47 6.88 16.57
N PRO A 549 20.88 6.58 17.82
CA PRO A 549 20.07 6.94 19.00
C PRO A 549 20.04 8.44 19.30
N THR A 550 21.01 9.22 18.82
CA THR A 550 21.21 10.64 19.22
C THR A 550 21.39 11.60 18.06
N ARG A 551 21.31 11.12 16.81
CA ARG A 551 21.52 11.91 15.59
C ARG A 551 20.50 11.49 14.54
N PRO A 552 20.29 12.31 13.50
CA PRO A 552 19.60 11.86 12.30
C PRO A 552 20.16 10.50 11.82
N PRO A 553 19.33 9.63 11.22
CA PRO A 553 19.80 8.35 10.72
C PRO A 553 20.89 8.58 9.67
N ALA A 554 21.97 7.81 9.78
CA ALA A 554 22.94 7.72 8.70
C ALA A 554 22.32 6.93 7.55
N TRP A 555 22.69 7.21 6.31
CA TRP A 555 22.12 6.53 5.15
C TRP A 555 23.10 5.55 4.52
N ARG A 556 22.58 4.45 3.99
CA ARG A 556 23.34 3.51 3.16
C ARG A 556 22.69 3.40 1.78
N LEU A 557 23.52 3.38 0.75
CA LEU A 557 23.14 3.20 -0.64
C LEU A 557 22.96 1.71 -0.92
N ARG A 558 21.86 1.36 -1.57
CA ARG A 558 21.51 -0.05 -1.83
C ARG A 558 21.88 -0.44 -3.26
N PRO A 559 22.21 -1.71 -3.54
CA PRO A 559 22.64 -2.14 -4.87
C PRO A 559 21.71 -1.71 -6.02
N PRO A 560 20.37 -1.79 -5.93
CA PRO A 560 19.47 -1.35 -7.01
C PRO A 560 19.61 0.14 -7.39
N ALA A 561 20.20 0.98 -6.53
CA ALA A 561 20.51 2.38 -6.86
C ALA A 561 21.45 2.51 -8.06
N ALA A 562 22.37 1.54 -8.24
CA ALA A 562 23.36 1.58 -9.32
C ALA A 562 22.75 1.54 -10.72
N ARG A 563 21.47 1.15 -10.85
CA ARG A 563 20.69 1.20 -12.09
C ARG A 563 20.60 2.61 -12.68
N TYR A 564 20.65 3.62 -11.82
CA TYR A 564 20.40 5.02 -12.14
C TYR A 564 21.68 5.85 -12.32
N ALA A 565 22.83 5.20 -12.43
CA ALA A 565 24.09 5.86 -12.74
C ALA A 565 24.73 5.23 -13.98
N PRO A 566 25.67 5.92 -14.65
CA PRO A 566 26.42 5.34 -15.75
C PRO A 566 27.04 4.00 -15.36
N ALA A 567 27.07 3.06 -16.31
CA ALA A 567 27.83 1.82 -16.14
C ALA A 567 29.29 2.17 -15.81
N PRO A 568 29.95 1.42 -14.90
CA PRO A 568 31.32 1.74 -14.53
C PRO A 568 32.23 1.61 -15.76
N ASP A 569 33.00 2.66 -16.04
CA ASP A 569 34.12 2.58 -16.98
C ASP A 569 35.23 1.73 -16.36
N LEU A 570 35.13 0.41 -16.51
CA LEU A 570 36.14 -0.55 -16.04
C LEU A 570 37.43 -0.53 -16.87
N HIS A 571 37.56 0.44 -17.79
CA HIS A 571 38.80 0.62 -18.53
C HIS A 571 39.89 1.11 -17.57
N PRO A 572 41.00 0.37 -17.42
CA PRO A 572 42.12 0.86 -16.64
C PRO A 572 42.54 2.20 -17.25
N THR A 573 42.58 3.25 -16.44
CA THR A 573 43.14 4.52 -16.85
C THR A 573 44.51 4.22 -17.45
N PRO A 574 44.80 4.55 -18.72
CA PRO A 574 46.14 4.36 -19.25
C PRO A 574 47.05 5.19 -18.34
N GLY A 575 47.86 4.49 -17.55
CA GLY A 575 48.57 5.11 -16.44
C GLY A 575 49.27 6.36 -16.92
N THR A 576 48.98 7.50 -16.30
CA THR A 576 49.72 8.74 -16.48
C THR A 576 51.12 8.65 -15.84
N GLY A 577 51.70 7.45 -15.82
CA GLY A 577 53.10 7.21 -15.53
C GLY A 577 53.92 7.60 -16.75
N ARG A 578 54.36 8.86 -16.78
CA ARG A 578 55.50 9.36 -17.56
C ARG A 578 56.81 8.60 -17.22
N HIS A 579 56.88 7.27 -17.22
CA HIS A 579 58.16 6.55 -17.02
C HIS A 579 58.24 5.21 -17.76
N SER A 580 57.78 5.15 -19.02
CA SER A 580 58.27 4.11 -19.93
C SER A 580 59.54 4.64 -20.60
N ARG A 581 60.71 4.33 -20.02
CA ARG A 581 61.99 4.45 -20.74
C ARG A 581 61.91 3.55 -21.98
N PRO A 582 62.36 4.02 -23.15
CA PRO A 582 62.55 3.14 -24.29
C PRO A 582 63.77 2.25 -24.02
N GLY A 583 63.53 1.00 -23.65
CA GLY A 583 64.54 -0.05 -23.72
C GLY A 583 64.66 -0.50 -25.17
N GLN A 584 65.67 0.01 -25.88
CA GLN A 584 66.14 -0.55 -27.14
C GLN A 584 67.37 -1.45 -26.88
N PRO A 585 67.79 -2.26 -27.85
CA PRO A 585 67.70 -3.72 -27.86
C PRO A 585 69.02 -4.41 -27.46
N ALA A 586 68.95 -5.73 -27.21
CA ALA A 586 70.08 -6.66 -27.36
C ALA A 586 69.56 -7.99 -27.88
#